data_AF-A0A821RNP4-F1
#
_entry.id   AF-A0A821RNP4-F1
#
_cell.length_a   1.000
_cell.length_b   1.000
_cell.length_c   1.000
_cell.angle_alpha   90.00
_cell.angle_beta   90.00
_cell.angle_gamma   90.00
#
_symmetry.space_group_name_H-M   'P 1'
#
loop_
_entity.id
_entity.type
_entity.pdbx_description
1 polymer ?
#
loop_
_entity_poly.entity_id
_entity_poly.type
_entity_poly.pdbx_seq_one_letter_code
_entity_poly.pdbx_strand_id
1 'polypeptide(L)'
;EKPLSSTYLSIISHLNLFEKPHSSEPLVAMPVSLMMTIGDHFEEKIIKFGNEDSNEDHDHPGQSVIQNCRSYVLPLLNTQLKVRMIDASGMEDTRGLTQDDVSIQHIISYISNILYLNAMCILLNI
;
A
#
# COMPACT_ATOMS: atom_id res chain seq x y z
N GLU A 1 13.85 17.43 -13.26
CA GLU A 1 13.51 16.06 -12.87
C GLU A 1 12.45 16.17 -11.79
N LYS A 2 11.25 15.62 -12.01
CA LYS A 2 10.19 15.61 -10.98
C LYS A 2 10.30 14.25 -10.28
N PRO A 3 10.48 14.20 -8.95
CA PRO A 3 10.51 12.93 -8.25
C PRO A 3 9.13 12.26 -8.42
N LEU A 4 9.14 11.02 -8.88
CA LEU A 4 7.99 10.16 -8.94
C LEU A 4 7.61 9.82 -7.50
N SER A 5 6.59 10.50 -6.98
CA SER A 5 5.98 10.12 -5.70
C SER A 5 5.18 8.84 -5.90
N SER A 6 5.62 7.80 -5.22
CA SER A 6 4.86 6.55 -5.11
C SER A 6 5.25 5.88 -3.81
N THR A 7 4.36 6.01 -2.83
CA THR A 7 4.44 5.27 -1.58
C THR A 7 4.05 3.82 -1.87
N TYR A 8 5.03 2.91 -1.95
CA TYR A 8 4.78 1.50 -2.24
C TYR A 8 4.69 0.67 -0.97
N LEU A 9 3.48 0.47 -0.44
CA LEU A 9 3.24 -0.62 0.50
C LEU A 9 2.76 -1.84 -0.28
N SER A 10 3.71 -2.70 -0.65
CA SER A 10 3.42 -4.10 -0.89
C SER A 10 4.19 -4.92 0.12
N ILE A 11 3.52 -5.31 1.20
CA ILE A 11 3.95 -6.49 1.93
C ILE A 11 3.59 -7.67 1.04
N ILE A 12 4.48 -7.99 0.10
CA ILE A 12 4.59 -9.37 -0.38
C ILE A 12 5.05 -10.15 0.84
N SER A 13 4.15 -10.96 1.38
CA SER A 13 4.38 -11.81 2.53
C SER A 13 5.43 -12.87 2.21
N HIS A 14 6.71 -12.49 2.30
CA HIS A 14 7.81 -13.38 2.67
C HIS A 14 8.11 -13.31 4.17
N LEU A 15 7.17 -12.78 4.97
CA LEU A 15 7.13 -13.02 6.40
C LEU A 15 6.44 -14.38 6.60
N ASN A 16 7.10 -15.30 7.30
CA ASN A 16 6.59 -16.63 7.68
C ASN A 16 5.33 -16.58 8.60
N LEU A 17 4.50 -15.52 8.51
CA LEU A 17 3.22 -15.38 9.20
C LEU A 17 2.12 -16.26 8.60
N PHE A 18 2.29 -16.67 7.33
CA PHE A 18 1.32 -17.46 6.58
C PHE A 18 1.97 -18.77 6.12
N GLU A 19 1.20 -19.86 6.09
CA GLU A 19 1.62 -21.11 5.46
C GLU A 19 1.98 -20.83 4.01
N LYS A 20 3.06 -21.45 3.53
CA LYS A 20 3.41 -21.37 2.11
C LYS A 20 2.20 -21.84 1.30
N PRO A 21 1.72 -21.04 0.33
CA PRO A 21 0.65 -21.49 -0.53
C PRO A 21 1.08 -22.80 -1.21
N HIS A 22 0.22 -23.81 -1.17
CA HIS A 22 0.40 -25.05 -1.94
C HIS A 22 0.23 -24.82 -3.46
N SER A 23 -0.20 -23.61 -3.84
CA SER A 23 -0.36 -23.13 -5.20
C SER A 23 0.91 -22.41 -5.69
N SER A 24 1.20 -22.52 -6.99
CA SER A 24 2.22 -21.71 -7.66
C SER A 24 1.84 -20.24 -7.80
N GLU A 25 0.58 -19.89 -7.54
CA GLU A 25 0.09 -18.51 -7.60
C GLU A 25 0.22 -17.81 -6.25
N PRO A 26 0.73 -16.56 -6.21
CA PRO A 26 0.87 -15.80 -4.98
C PRO A 26 -0.52 -15.47 -4.39
N LEU A 27 -0.68 -15.70 -3.08
CA LEU A 27 -1.84 -15.24 -2.35
C LEU A 27 -1.74 -13.71 -2.17
N VAL A 28 -2.65 -12.98 -2.81
CA VAL A 28 -2.71 -11.52 -2.73
C VAL A 28 -3.66 -11.12 -1.60
N ALA A 29 -3.11 -10.71 -0.46
CA ALA A 29 -3.88 -10.28 0.71
C ALA A 29 -4.47 -8.86 0.54
N MET A 30 -3.78 -8.02 -0.23
CA MET A 30 -4.18 -6.67 -0.60
C MET A 30 -3.75 -6.43 -2.05
N PRO A 31 -4.60 -5.83 -2.91
CA PRO A 31 -4.18 -5.40 -4.23
C PRO A 31 -2.93 -4.52 -4.12
N VAL A 32 -2.04 -4.65 -5.10
CA VAL A 32 -0.84 -3.82 -5.18
C VAL A 32 -0.59 -3.49 -6.65
N SER A 33 -0.21 -2.24 -6.89
CA SER A 33 0.44 -1.81 -8.11
C SER A 33 1.77 -1.16 -7.79
N LEU A 34 2.81 -1.52 -8.54
CA LEU A 34 4.12 -0.93 -8.39
C LEU A 34 4.76 -0.64 -9.75
N MET A 35 5.37 0.53 -9.88
CA MET A 35 6.17 0.86 -11.05
C MET A 35 7.57 0.30 -10.82
N MET A 36 8.04 -0.51 -11.75
CA MET A 36 9.35 -1.13 -11.73
C MET A 36 10.12 -0.76 -12.99
N THR A 37 11.37 -0.36 -12.81
CA THR A 37 12.30 -0.18 -13.91
C THR A 37 12.94 -1.53 -14.25
N ILE A 38 12.88 -1.93 -15.52
CA ILE A 38 13.31 -3.25 -15.98
C ILE A 38 14.35 -3.12 -17.09
N GLY A 39 15.41 -3.93 -16.97
CA GLY A 39 16.46 -4.07 -17.98
C GLY A 39 17.40 -2.86 -18.06
N ASP A 40 18.38 -2.98 -18.94
CA ASP A 40 19.46 -2.00 -19.09
C ASP A 40 19.02 -0.71 -19.81
N HIS A 41 17.81 -0.70 -20.36
CA HIS A 41 17.21 0.45 -21.04
C HIS A 41 16.30 1.28 -20.14
N PHE A 42 16.24 0.96 -18.85
CA PHE A 42 15.43 1.67 -17.86
C PHE A 42 13.94 1.75 -18.25
N GLU A 43 13.38 0.68 -18.81
CA GLU A 43 11.96 0.66 -19.17
C GLU A 43 11.10 0.64 -17.91
N GLU A 44 10.19 1.59 -17.77
CA GLU A 44 9.20 1.59 -16.69
C GLU A 44 8.02 0.67 -17.03
N LYS A 45 7.70 -0.26 -16.13
CA LYS A 45 6.50 -1.09 -16.21
C LYS A 45 5.72 -1.05 -14.92
N ILE A 46 4.40 -0.98 -15.04
CA ILE A 46 3.50 -1.14 -13.92
C ILE A 46 3.22 -2.64 -13.73
N ILE A 47 3.57 -3.17 -12.57
CA ILE A 47 3.26 -4.54 -12.15
C ILE A 47 2.08 -4.47 -11.20
N LYS A 48 1.00 -5.19 -11.53
CA LYS A 48 -0.21 -5.29 -10.73
C LYS A 48 -0.40 -6.71 -10.21
N PHE A 49 -0.75 -6.83 -8.92
CA PHE A 49 -1.19 -8.08 -8.32
C PHE A 49 -2.56 -7.85 -7.66
N GLY A 50 -3.50 -8.77 -7.91
CA GLY A 50 -4.89 -8.63 -7.49
C GLY A 50 -5.77 -8.02 -8.58
N ASN A 51 -7.05 -7.82 -8.27
CA ASN A 51 -8.01 -7.22 -9.19
C ASN A 51 -7.93 -5.68 -9.14
N GLU A 52 -8.42 -5.02 -10.19
CA GLU A 52 -8.59 -3.57 -10.18
C GLU A 52 -9.43 -3.12 -8.97
N ASP A 53 -8.94 -2.12 -8.26
CA ASP A 53 -9.60 -1.52 -7.10
C ASP A 53 -9.93 -0.07 -7.44
N SER A 54 -11.21 0.29 -7.32
CA SER A 54 -11.66 1.68 -7.53
C SER A 54 -11.08 2.67 -6.52
N ASN A 55 -10.47 2.19 -5.45
CA ASN A 55 -9.73 3.00 -4.48
C ASN A 55 -8.28 3.31 -4.92
N GLU A 56 -7.84 2.76 -6.05
CA GLU A 56 -6.53 3.01 -6.62
C GLU A 56 -6.63 3.87 -7.87
N ASP A 57 -5.79 4.91 -7.96
CA ASP A 57 -5.61 5.74 -9.13
C ASP A 57 -4.19 5.56 -9.69
N HIS A 58 -4.11 4.98 -10.89
CA HIS A 58 -2.84 4.73 -11.59
C HIS A 58 -2.62 5.67 -12.77
N ASP A 59 -3.61 6.49 -13.11
CA ASP A 59 -3.61 7.29 -14.32
C ASP A 59 -2.84 8.61 -14.13
N HIS A 60 -2.48 8.92 -12.89
CA HIS A 60 -1.84 10.17 -12.50
C HIS A 60 -0.48 9.95 -11.81
N PRO A 61 0.61 9.79 -12.59
CA PRO A 61 1.95 9.60 -12.05
C PRO A 61 2.35 10.71 -11.05
N GLY A 62 2.91 10.29 -9.91
CA GLY A 62 3.30 11.19 -8.83
C GLY A 62 2.15 11.59 -7.90
N GLN A 63 0.93 11.08 -8.09
CA GLN A 63 -0.10 11.13 -7.06
C GLN A 63 -0.03 9.86 -6.21
N SER A 64 -0.50 9.95 -4.96
CA SER A 64 -0.74 8.75 -4.16
C SER A 64 -1.69 7.82 -4.91
N VAL A 65 -1.32 6.55 -5.07
CA VAL A 65 -2.16 5.54 -5.73
C VAL A 65 -3.41 5.28 -4.89
N ILE A 66 -3.24 5.06 -3.59
CA ILE A 66 -4.33 4.85 -2.64
C ILE A 66 -5.06 6.18 -2.41
N GLN A 67 -6.37 6.22 -2.64
CA GLN A 67 -7.18 7.42 -2.45
C GLN A 67 -7.81 7.50 -1.05
N ASN A 68 -8.21 6.37 -0.46
CA ASN A 68 -8.80 6.31 0.89
C ASN A 68 -8.18 5.20 1.72
N CYS A 69 -8.13 5.41 3.04
CA CYS A 69 -7.65 4.40 3.99
C CYS A 69 -8.55 3.15 4.01
N ARG A 70 -7.95 1.96 4.04
CA ARG A 70 -8.67 0.69 4.12
C ARG A 70 -8.01 -0.27 5.12
N SER A 71 -8.85 -1.01 5.85
CA SER A 71 -8.40 -2.06 6.76
C SER A 71 -8.50 -3.43 6.11
N TYR A 72 -7.43 -4.22 6.21
CA TYR A 72 -7.38 -5.63 5.87
C TYR A 72 -7.18 -6.43 7.17
N VAL A 73 -8.13 -7.31 7.51
CA VAL A 73 -8.06 -8.11 8.73
C VAL A 73 -7.72 -9.54 8.37
N LEU A 74 -6.51 -9.96 8.75
CA LEU A 74 -5.94 -11.26 8.44
C LEU A 74 -5.87 -12.10 9.72
N PRO A 75 -6.40 -13.33 9.74
CA PRO A 75 -6.21 -14.23 10.87
C PRO A 75 -4.76 -14.71 10.94
N LEU A 76 -4.21 -14.83 12.15
CA LEU A 76 -2.93 -15.50 12.37
C LEU A 76 -3.17 -17.00 12.50
N LEU A 77 -2.45 -17.79 11.69
CA LEU A 77 -2.58 -19.24 11.68
C LEU A 77 -2.33 -19.84 13.07
N ASN A 78 -3.10 -20.87 13.41
CA ASN A 78 -3.00 -21.61 14.67
C ASN A 78 -3.18 -20.75 15.93
N THR A 79 -3.80 -19.57 15.81
CA THR A 79 -4.15 -18.71 16.95
C THR A 79 -5.56 -18.12 16.78
N GLN A 80 -6.12 -17.54 17.84
CA GLN A 80 -7.35 -16.74 17.75
C GLN A 80 -7.06 -15.25 17.43
N LEU A 81 -5.79 -14.90 17.25
CA LEU A 81 -5.36 -13.53 17.02
C LEU A 81 -5.60 -13.13 15.56
N LYS A 82 -5.83 -11.83 15.35
CA LYS A 82 -6.00 -11.22 14.03
C LYS A 82 -5.04 -10.05 13.91
N VAL A 83 -4.44 -9.90 12.74
CA VAL A 83 -3.68 -8.72 12.35
C VAL A 83 -4.59 -7.83 11.52
N ARG A 84 -4.73 -6.57 11.91
CA ARG A 84 -5.34 -5.54 11.08
C ARG A 84 -4.21 -4.73 10.44
N MET A 85 -4.12 -4.80 9.12
CA MET A 85 -3.28 -3.92 8.33
C MET A 85 -4.14 -2.75 7.86
N ILE A 86 -3.63 -1.53 7.98
CA ILE A 86 -4.28 -0.34 7.46
C ILE A 86 -3.41 0.15 6.33
N ASP A 87 -3.98 0.16 5.13
CA ASP A 87 -3.38 0.79 3.98
C ASP A 87 -3.90 2.22 3.89
N ALA A 88 -3.03 3.16 3.54
CA ALA A 88 -3.26 4.59 3.65
C ALA A 88 -2.70 5.33 2.44
N SER A 89 -3.25 6.51 2.14
CA SER A 89 -2.70 7.37 1.10
C SER A 89 -1.29 7.85 1.47
N GLY A 90 -0.44 7.99 0.46
CA GLY A 90 0.88 8.56 0.59
C GLY A 90 0.85 10.08 0.81
N MET A 91 2.03 10.61 1.12
CA MET A 91 2.31 12.05 1.18
C MET A 91 3.29 12.42 0.05
N GLU A 92 3.57 13.72 -0.12
CA GLU A 92 4.38 14.25 -1.21
C GLU A 92 3.69 14.08 -2.56
N ASP A 93 2.38 14.32 -2.58
CA ASP A 93 1.57 14.22 -3.78
C ASP A 93 1.87 15.38 -4.75
N THR A 94 1.98 15.10 -6.04
CA THR A 94 2.19 16.12 -7.08
C THR A 94 1.07 17.17 -7.17
N ARG A 95 -0.10 16.92 -6.57
CA ARG A 95 -1.17 17.91 -6.37
C ARG A 95 -0.81 19.01 -5.35
N GLY A 96 0.25 18.80 -4.55
CA GLY A 96 0.85 19.77 -3.65
C GLY A 96 0.40 19.67 -2.20
N LEU A 97 0.94 20.56 -1.35
CA LEU A 97 0.82 20.50 0.11
C LEU A 97 -0.62 20.46 0.63
N THR A 98 -1.56 21.14 -0.04
CA THR A 98 -2.98 21.10 0.34
C THR A 98 -3.56 19.69 0.24
N GLN A 99 -3.12 18.90 -0.74
CA GLN A 99 -3.54 17.51 -0.87
C GLN A 99 -2.92 16.65 0.23
N ASP A 100 -1.66 16.91 0.59
CA ASP A 100 -1.00 16.20 1.69
C ASP A 100 -1.72 16.46 3.02
N ASP A 101 -2.15 17.70 3.28
CA ASP A 101 -2.97 18.03 4.45
C ASP A 101 -4.27 17.22 4.48
N VAL A 102 -4.96 17.11 3.33
CA VAL A 102 -6.19 16.30 3.21
C VAL A 102 -5.89 14.82 3.48
N SER A 103 -4.83 14.27 2.90
CA SER A 103 -4.40 12.89 3.14
C SER A 103 -4.11 12.64 4.62
N ILE A 104 -3.36 13.54 5.28
CA ILE A 104 -3.06 13.45 6.71
C ILE A 104 -4.33 13.48 7.56
N GLN A 105 -5.26 14.39 7.27
CA GLN A 105 -6.53 14.48 8.02
C GLN A 105 -7.37 13.21 7.85
N HIS A 106 -7.42 12.64 6.64
CA HIS A 106 -8.08 11.36 6.42
C HIS A 106 -7.43 10.22 7.21
N ILE A 107 -6.10 10.13 7.23
CA ILE A 107 -5.37 9.11 8.00
C ILE A 107 -5.66 9.25 9.49
N ILE A 108 -5.55 10.47 10.05
CA ILE A 108 -5.80 10.75 11.46
C ILE A 108 -7.25 10.41 11.83
N SER A 109 -8.22 10.83 11.03
CA SER A 109 -9.63 10.54 11.24
C SER A 109 -9.92 9.03 11.15
N TYR A 110 -9.24 8.32 10.25
CA TYR A 110 -9.39 6.88 10.13
C TYR A 110 -8.87 6.14 11.38
N ILE A 111 -7.65 6.47 11.82
CA ILE A 111 -7.04 5.80 12.98
C ILE A 111 -7.65 6.23 14.32
N SER A 112 -8.27 7.42 14.41
CA SER A 112 -8.92 7.87 15.65
C SER A 112 -10.09 7.00 16.07
N ASN A 113 -10.66 6.23 15.14
CA ASN A 113 -11.74 5.27 15.40
C ASN A 113 -11.24 3.88 15.84
N ILE A 114 -9.92 3.70 16.02
CA ILE A 114 -9.31 2.42 16.34
C ILE A 114 -8.79 2.47 17.79
N LEU A 115 -9.19 1.47 18.59
CA LEU A 115 -8.89 1.45 20.02
C LEU A 115 -7.40 1.30 20.33
N TYR A 116 -6.67 0.54 19.51
CA TYR A 116 -5.24 0.29 19.69
C TYR A 116 -4.52 0.30 18.34
N LEU A 117 -3.45 1.09 18.24
CA LEU A 117 -2.50 1.07 17.13
C LEU A 117 -1.18 0.48 17.65
N ASN A 118 -0.85 -0.75 17.21
CA ASN A 118 0.31 -1.48 17.74
C ASN A 118 1.64 -1.04 17.12
N ALA A 119 1.64 -0.69 15.84
CA ALA A 119 2.83 -0.31 15.09
C ALA A 119 2.44 0.57 13.90
N MET A 120 3.38 1.40 13.46
CA MET A 120 3.28 2.22 12.25
C MET A 120 4.51 1.93 11.37
N CYS A 121 4.27 1.63 10.10
CA CYS A 121 5.33 1.46 9.11
C CYS A 121 5.34 2.72 8.22
N ILE A 122 6.47 3.42 8.17
CA ILE A 122 6.66 4.58 7.31
C ILE A 122 7.70 4.19 6.27
N LEU A 123 7.31 4.20 5.00
CA LEU A 123 8.23 4.01 3.90
C LEU A 123 8.70 5.37 3.40
N LEU A 124 10.01 5.53 3.27
CA LEU A 124 10.64 6.75 2.78
C LEU A 124 11.28 6.44 1.43
N ASN A 125 11.12 7.35 0.47
CA ASN A 125 11.87 7.32 -0.78
C ASN A 125 13.25 7.95 -0.53
N ILE A 126 14.31 7.27 -0.97
CA ILE A 126 15.72 7.71 -0.87
C ILE A 126 16.25 7.93 -2.27
#